data_AF-A0A7S0M8F0-F1
#
_entry.id   AF-A0A7S0M8F0-F1
#
_cell.length_a   1.000
_cell.length_b   1.000
_cell.length_c   1.000
_cell.angle_alpha   90.00
_cell.angle_beta   90.00
_cell.angle_gamma   90.00
#
_symmetry.space_group_name_H-M   'P 1'
#
loop_
_entity.id
_entity.type
_entity.pdbx_description
1 polymer ?
#
loop_
_entity_poly.entity_id
_entity_poly.type
_entity_poly.pdbx_seq_one_letter_code
_entity_poly.pdbx_strand_id
1 'polypeptide(L)'
;ARLRFEVEYCTARRPSVTLRGSSKKYEEYYRMLQEQARRAMGDDWEIEVATAGNRPRIGAFEVMLSWRNAEGFSYAVPLFSKLRSRYWPNVEQLVAALLDILPRRSQAVQIRVASDCGGPVADAYLEILEPDSDTVLRTATSDAAGRAEIFVPAGEYMASVTAPGFRPEMSRRLLGPDDVTTVTLVSEPS
;
A
#
# COMPACT_ATOMS: atom_id res chain seq x y z
N ALA A 1 -7.43 5.92 3.62
CA ALA A 1 -6.46 6.96 3.19
C ALA A 1 -6.59 7.11 1.69
N ARG A 2 -6.52 8.34 1.18
CA ARG A 2 -6.71 8.65 -0.24
C ARG A 2 -5.35 8.73 -0.93
N LEU A 3 -5.17 7.98 -2.01
CA LEU A 3 -4.01 8.10 -2.88
C LEU A 3 -4.38 8.98 -4.06
N ARG A 4 -3.53 9.97 -4.35
CA ARG A 4 -3.75 10.93 -5.43
C ARG A 4 -2.60 10.88 -6.41
N PHE A 5 -2.91 10.52 -7.65
CA PHE A 5 -2.02 10.69 -8.80
C PHE A 5 -2.21 12.09 -9.37
N GLU A 6 -1.20 12.93 -9.23
CA GLU A 6 -1.14 14.21 -9.92
C GLU A 6 -0.43 14.05 -11.25
N VAL A 7 -1.15 14.30 -12.33
CA VAL A 7 -0.65 14.11 -13.68
C VAL A 7 -0.47 15.46 -14.36
N GLU A 8 0.78 15.83 -14.62
CA GLU A 8 1.10 16.93 -15.52
C GLU A 8 1.20 16.36 -16.93
N TYR A 9 0.36 16.83 -17.86
CA TYR A 9 0.52 16.46 -19.27
C TYR A 9 0.34 17.63 -20.22
N CYS A 10 1.06 17.61 -21.33
CA CYS A 10 1.08 18.69 -22.31
C CYS A 10 -0.30 18.91 -22.96
N THR A 11 -0.93 20.06 -22.72
CA THR A 11 -2.22 20.49 -23.30
C THR A 11 -2.09 21.56 -24.40
N ALA A 12 -0.87 21.87 -24.83
CA ALA A 12 -0.60 22.94 -25.79
C ALA A 12 -1.38 22.74 -27.11
N ARG A 13 -2.15 23.75 -27.52
CA ARG A 13 -2.83 23.78 -28.83
C ARG A 13 -1.78 23.79 -29.94
N ARG A 14 -1.72 22.73 -30.74
CA ARG A 14 -0.78 22.60 -31.86
C ARG A 14 -1.46 23.05 -33.16
N PRO A 15 -0.89 24.02 -33.90
CA PRO A 15 -1.51 24.58 -35.10
C PRO A 15 -1.52 23.63 -36.31
N SER A 16 -0.61 22.66 -36.41
CA SER A 16 -0.55 21.74 -37.55
C SER A 16 -1.30 20.42 -37.32
N VAL A 17 -1.86 19.87 -38.40
CA VAL A 17 -2.61 18.59 -38.42
C VAL A 17 -1.72 17.41 -37.96
N THR A 18 -0.44 17.40 -38.35
CA THR A 18 0.53 16.37 -37.96
C THR A 18 0.87 16.36 -36.47
N LEU A 19 0.71 17.52 -35.78
CA LEU A 19 0.98 17.65 -34.35
C LEU A 19 -0.28 17.49 -33.49
N ARG A 20 -1.50 17.52 -34.05
CA ARG A 20 -2.76 17.27 -33.30
C ARG A 20 -2.82 15.86 -32.71
N GLY A 21 -2.32 14.86 -33.43
CA GLY A 21 -2.23 13.48 -32.93
C GLY A 21 -1.38 13.35 -31.65
N SER A 22 -0.42 14.25 -31.44
CA SER A 22 0.41 14.24 -30.23
C SER A 22 -0.38 14.65 -28.98
N SER A 23 -1.31 15.61 -29.06
CA SER A 23 -2.14 16.05 -27.92
C SER A 23 -3.11 14.97 -27.48
N LYS A 24 -3.77 14.32 -28.44
CA LYS A 24 -4.72 13.22 -28.18
C LYS A 24 -4.05 12.07 -27.42
N LYS A 25 -2.78 11.78 -27.75
CA LYS A 25 -2.01 10.76 -27.07
C LYS A 25 -1.82 11.05 -25.57
N TYR A 26 -1.57 12.30 -25.17
CA TYR A 26 -1.47 12.63 -23.73
C TYR A 26 -2.78 12.35 -22.99
N GLU A 27 -3.92 12.73 -23.58
CA GLU A 27 -5.24 12.47 -23.01
C GLU A 27 -5.57 10.98 -22.95
N GLU A 28 -5.18 10.20 -23.96
CA GLU A 28 -5.34 8.74 -23.99
C GLU A 28 -4.58 8.09 -22.83
N TYR A 29 -3.29 8.41 -22.63
CA TYR A 29 -2.51 7.88 -21.51
C TYR A 29 -3.03 8.33 -20.15
N TYR A 30 -3.53 9.57 -20.03
CA TYR A 30 -4.16 10.05 -18.80
C TYR A 30 -5.41 9.22 -18.46
N ARG A 31 -6.28 8.98 -19.44
CA ARG A 31 -7.48 8.14 -19.26
C ARG A 31 -7.12 6.70 -18.93
N MET A 32 -6.14 6.13 -19.63
CA MET A 32 -5.64 4.79 -19.34
C MET A 32 -5.15 4.66 -17.90
N LEU A 33 -4.36 5.64 -17.41
CA LEU A 33 -3.91 5.66 -16.01
C LEU A 33 -5.09 5.75 -15.04
N GLN A 34 -6.04 6.65 -15.32
CA GLN A 34 -7.23 6.81 -14.50
C GLN A 34 -8.08 5.53 -14.42
N GLU A 35 -8.30 4.86 -15.55
CA GLU A 35 -9.08 3.63 -15.61
C GLU A 35 -8.36 2.46 -14.95
N GLN A 36 -7.08 2.24 -15.27
CA GLN A 36 -6.32 1.12 -14.73
C GLN A 36 -6.05 1.27 -13.23
N ALA A 37 -5.67 2.45 -12.75
CA ALA A 37 -5.44 2.67 -11.33
C ALA A 37 -6.73 2.44 -10.51
N ARG A 38 -7.87 2.97 -10.99
CA ARG A 38 -9.16 2.75 -10.31
C ARG A 38 -9.58 1.29 -10.35
N ARG A 39 -9.44 0.62 -11.49
CA ARG A 39 -9.82 -0.79 -11.64
C ARG A 39 -8.97 -1.71 -10.78
N ALA A 40 -7.67 -1.47 -10.72
CA ALA A 40 -6.73 -2.41 -10.10
C ALA A 40 -6.50 -2.12 -8.60
N MET A 41 -6.69 -0.88 -8.15
CA MET A 41 -6.38 -0.45 -6.78
C MET A 41 -7.61 0.05 -6.01
N GLY A 42 -8.77 0.18 -6.65
CA GLY A 42 -9.96 0.80 -6.07
C GLY A 42 -10.56 0.05 -4.89
N ASP A 43 -10.32 -1.26 -4.78
CA ASP A 43 -10.77 -2.07 -3.65
C ASP A 43 -9.94 -1.79 -2.39
N ASP A 44 -8.65 -1.47 -2.57
CA ASP A 44 -7.71 -1.24 -1.48
C ASP A 44 -7.57 0.23 -1.09
N TRP A 45 -7.79 1.13 -2.03
CA TRP A 45 -7.48 2.55 -1.87
C TRP A 45 -8.55 3.44 -2.50
N GLU A 46 -8.84 4.55 -1.84
CA GLU A 46 -9.56 5.65 -2.48
C GLU A 46 -8.61 6.34 -3.46
N ILE A 47 -8.77 6.04 -4.76
CA ILE A 47 -7.91 6.56 -5.83
C ILE A 47 -8.49 7.84 -6.45
N GLU A 48 -7.70 8.91 -6.40
CA GLU A 48 -7.89 10.10 -7.23
C GLU A 48 -6.81 10.17 -8.31
N VAL A 49 -7.21 10.37 -9.56
CA VAL A 49 -6.30 10.79 -10.63
C VAL A 49 -6.74 12.17 -11.08
N ALA A 50 -5.86 13.15 -10.93
CA ALA A 50 -6.16 14.55 -11.16
C ALA A 50 -5.07 15.18 -12.02
N THR A 51 -5.44 16.19 -12.81
CA THR A 51 -4.47 16.99 -13.54
C THR A 51 -3.74 17.92 -12.58
N ALA A 52 -2.43 18.08 -12.77
CA ALA A 52 -1.66 19.09 -12.07
C ALA A 52 -2.20 20.50 -12.44
N GLY A 53 -2.38 21.37 -11.45
CA GLY A 53 -3.00 22.70 -11.63
C GLY A 53 -2.13 23.73 -12.39
N ASN A 54 -0.88 23.40 -12.67
CA ASN A 54 0.07 24.30 -13.32
C ASN A 54 0.00 24.21 -14.85
N ARG A 55 0.46 25.27 -15.53
CA ARG A 55 0.66 25.21 -16.99
C ARG A 55 1.65 24.09 -17.31
N PRO A 56 1.24 23.05 -18.05
CA PRO A 56 2.09 21.88 -18.26
C PRO A 56 3.26 22.24 -19.17
N ARG A 57 4.42 21.66 -18.89
CA ARG A 57 5.61 21.79 -19.72
C ARG A 57 5.36 21.13 -21.08
N ILE A 58 5.94 21.72 -22.12
CA ILE A 58 5.79 21.20 -23.48
C ILE A 58 6.39 19.79 -23.55
N GLY A 59 5.57 18.83 -23.97
CA GLY A 59 5.98 17.43 -24.11
C GLY A 59 5.96 16.62 -22.82
N ALA A 60 5.55 17.21 -21.69
CA ALA A 60 5.49 16.53 -20.41
C ALA A 60 4.34 15.51 -20.34
N PHE A 61 4.63 14.38 -19.71
CA PHE A 61 3.66 13.46 -19.12
C PHE A 61 4.34 12.94 -17.85
N GLU A 62 3.96 13.51 -16.72
CA GLU A 62 4.63 13.34 -15.45
C GLU A 62 3.59 12.89 -14.44
N VAL A 63 3.91 11.83 -13.72
CA VAL A 63 3.00 11.22 -12.76
C VAL A 63 3.65 11.31 -11.39
N MET A 64 2.99 12.03 -10.49
CA MET A 64 3.35 12.13 -9.08
C MET A 64 2.32 11.37 -8.26
N LEU A 65 2.76 10.46 -7.40
CA LEU A 65 1.91 9.90 -6.36
C LEU A 65 1.99 10.80 -5.14
N SER A 66 0.85 11.17 -4.58
CA SER A 66 0.75 11.95 -3.36
C SER A 66 -0.29 11.38 -2.41
N TRP A 67 -0.05 11.50 -1.12
CA TRP A 67 -1.01 11.12 -0.08
C TRP A 67 -0.77 11.92 1.19
N ARG A 68 -1.76 11.89 2.08
CA ARG A 68 -1.69 12.49 3.41
C ARG A 68 -1.94 11.42 4.46
N ASN A 69 -1.07 11.32 5.47
CA ASN A 69 -1.30 10.40 6.58
C ASN A 69 -2.30 10.97 7.59
N ALA A 70 -2.68 10.18 8.59
CA ALA A 70 -3.66 10.58 9.62
C ALA A 70 -3.19 11.77 10.48
N GLU A 71 -1.88 11.93 10.64
CA GLU A 71 -1.24 13.03 11.38
C GLU A 71 -1.14 14.32 10.54
N GLY A 72 -1.54 14.26 9.27
CA GLY A 72 -1.57 15.41 8.39
C GLY A 72 -0.28 15.67 7.63
N PHE A 73 0.72 14.80 7.69
CA PHE A 73 1.92 14.86 6.84
C PHE A 73 1.59 14.47 5.39
N SER A 74 2.11 15.26 4.46
CA SER A 74 1.96 15.03 3.02
C SER A 74 3.22 14.42 2.44
N TYR A 75 3.03 13.37 1.65
CA TYR A 75 4.10 12.69 0.92
C TYR A 75 3.84 12.86 -0.57
N ALA A 76 4.92 12.99 -1.34
CA ALA A 76 4.86 13.04 -2.79
C ALA A 76 6.08 12.33 -3.40
N VAL A 77 5.85 11.41 -4.32
CA VAL A 77 6.90 10.60 -4.96
C VAL A 77 6.71 10.65 -6.48
N PRO A 78 7.76 10.98 -7.26
CA PRO A 78 7.70 10.91 -8.71
C PRO A 78 7.68 9.45 -9.16
N LEU A 79 6.61 9.07 -9.86
CA LEU A 79 6.47 7.72 -10.41
C LEU A 79 6.98 7.62 -11.85
N PHE A 80 6.75 8.67 -12.64
CA PHE A 80 7.13 8.67 -14.05
C PHE A 80 7.42 10.07 -14.56
N SER A 81 8.40 10.16 -15.47
CA SER A 81 8.73 11.37 -16.18
C SER A 81 9.00 11.09 -17.66
N LYS A 82 8.11 11.59 -18.53
CA LYS A 82 8.32 11.55 -19.97
C LYS A 82 9.49 12.44 -20.40
N LEU A 83 9.67 13.59 -19.76
CA LEU A 83 10.76 14.50 -20.13
C LEU A 83 12.13 13.86 -19.85
N ARG A 84 12.25 13.09 -18.77
CA ARG A 84 13.48 12.36 -18.43
C ARG A 84 13.64 11.08 -19.27
N SER A 85 12.61 10.24 -19.34
CA SER A 85 12.72 8.93 -20.03
C SER A 85 12.66 9.05 -21.55
N ARG A 86 12.03 10.11 -22.09
CA ARG A 86 11.67 10.30 -23.50
C ARG A 86 10.63 9.33 -24.04
N TYR A 87 10.30 8.27 -23.32
CA TYR A 87 9.28 7.28 -23.67
C TYR A 87 7.88 7.66 -23.19
N TRP A 88 6.87 6.90 -23.61
CA TRP A 88 5.54 6.94 -23.00
C TRP A 88 5.52 5.95 -21.83
N PRO A 89 4.72 6.21 -20.78
CA PRO A 89 4.66 5.29 -19.64
C PRO A 89 4.07 3.96 -20.09
N ASN A 90 4.58 2.86 -19.56
CA ASN A 90 3.82 1.62 -19.51
C ASN A 90 2.90 1.70 -18.29
N VAL A 91 1.64 2.07 -18.52
CA VAL A 91 0.66 2.32 -17.44
C VAL A 91 0.42 1.05 -16.62
N GLU A 92 0.34 -0.10 -17.28
CA GLU A 92 0.10 -1.39 -16.61
C GLU A 92 1.24 -1.74 -15.67
N GLN A 93 2.49 -1.62 -16.14
CA GLN A 93 3.66 -1.84 -15.29
C GLN A 93 3.77 -0.83 -14.14
N LEU A 94 3.41 0.44 -14.39
CA LEU A 94 3.42 1.46 -13.33
C LEU A 94 2.41 1.14 -12.23
N VAL A 95 1.20 0.71 -12.59
CA VAL A 95 0.18 0.31 -11.61
C VAL A 95 0.55 -1.00 -10.91
N ALA A 96 1.09 -1.98 -11.64
CA ALA A 96 1.56 -3.24 -11.04
C ALA A 96 2.68 -3.00 -10.01
N ALA A 97 3.68 -2.18 -10.33
CA ALA A 97 4.75 -1.86 -9.41
C ALA A 97 4.24 -1.19 -8.12
N LEU A 98 3.20 -0.34 -8.22
CA LEU A 98 2.58 0.25 -7.02
C LEU A 98 1.84 -0.78 -6.18
N LEU A 99 1.13 -1.71 -6.82
CA LEU A 99 0.43 -2.79 -6.13
C LEU A 99 1.38 -3.77 -5.42
N ASP A 100 2.64 -3.85 -5.84
CA ASP A 100 3.66 -4.66 -5.18
C ASP A 100 4.26 -3.96 -3.95
N ILE A 101 4.26 -2.63 -3.93
CA ILE A 101 4.92 -1.83 -2.88
C ILE A 101 3.91 -1.33 -1.83
N LEU A 102 2.69 -0.99 -2.26
CA LEU A 102 1.68 -0.44 -1.37
C LEU A 102 0.95 -1.54 -0.60
N PRO A 103 0.66 -1.33 0.69
CA PRO A 103 -0.15 -2.27 1.45
C PRO A 103 -1.55 -2.35 0.82
N ARG A 104 -2.13 -3.54 0.82
CA ARG A 104 -3.47 -3.80 0.28
C ARG A 104 -4.44 -3.97 1.44
N ARG A 105 -5.52 -3.22 1.49
CA ARG A 105 -6.52 -3.37 2.57
C ARG A 105 -7.20 -4.74 2.54
N SER A 106 -7.37 -5.30 1.35
CA SER A 106 -7.76 -6.70 1.11
C SER A 106 -6.72 -7.73 1.59
N GLN A 107 -5.66 -7.30 2.28
CA GLN A 107 -4.66 -8.15 2.93
C GLN A 107 -4.52 -7.81 4.42
N ALA A 108 -5.37 -6.92 4.95
CA ALA A 108 -5.33 -6.55 6.36
C ALA A 108 -5.86 -7.70 7.22
N VAL A 109 -5.04 -8.10 8.20
CA VAL A 109 -5.40 -9.11 9.22
C VAL A 109 -5.39 -8.42 10.57
N GLN A 110 -6.49 -8.55 11.31
CA GLN A 110 -6.60 -8.00 12.65
C GLN A 110 -6.12 -9.06 13.65
N ILE A 111 -5.16 -8.71 14.49
CA ILE A 111 -4.65 -9.59 15.54
C ILE A 111 -5.03 -9.02 16.90
N ARG A 112 -5.56 -9.88 17.76
CA ARG A 112 -5.77 -9.60 19.18
C ARG A 112 -4.82 -10.44 20.02
N VAL A 113 -3.95 -9.79 20.79
CA VAL A 113 -3.06 -10.43 21.76
C VAL A 113 -3.71 -10.34 23.14
N ALA A 114 -3.94 -11.49 23.75
CA ALA A 114 -4.51 -11.63 25.08
C ALA A 114 -3.61 -12.47 25.98
N SER A 115 -3.69 -12.27 27.27
CA SER A 115 -3.06 -13.14 28.27
C SER A 115 -3.93 -14.38 28.50
N ASP A 116 -3.34 -15.43 29.08
CA ASP A 116 -4.03 -16.61 29.61
C ASP A 116 -5.14 -16.30 30.63
N CYS A 117 -5.07 -15.16 31.32
CA CYS A 117 -6.15 -14.67 32.18
C CYS A 117 -7.21 -13.78 31.47
N GLY A 118 -7.13 -13.64 30.15
CA GLY A 118 -8.12 -12.95 29.30
C GLY A 118 -7.94 -11.44 29.13
N GLY A 119 -6.97 -10.81 29.80
CA GLY A 119 -6.63 -9.39 29.62
C GLY A 119 -5.92 -9.10 28.28
N PRO A 120 -6.03 -7.89 27.71
CA PRO A 120 -5.24 -7.51 26.55
C PRO A 120 -3.76 -7.38 26.92
N VAL A 121 -2.86 -7.76 26.00
CA VAL A 121 -1.42 -7.56 26.17
C VAL A 121 -0.96 -6.44 25.23
N ALA A 122 -0.59 -5.31 25.81
CA ALA A 122 -0.01 -4.17 25.09
C ALA A 122 1.47 -4.39 24.81
N ASP A 123 1.99 -3.71 23.78
CA ASP A 123 3.41 -3.72 23.40
C ASP A 123 3.97 -5.13 23.11
N ALA A 124 3.10 -6.09 22.81
CA ALA A 124 3.51 -7.40 22.32
C ALA A 124 4.11 -7.21 20.91
N TYR A 125 5.27 -7.80 20.67
CA TYR A 125 5.96 -7.77 19.39
C TYR A 125 5.61 -9.04 18.60
N LEU A 126 5.06 -8.84 17.41
CA LEU A 126 4.59 -9.88 16.51
C LEU A 126 5.51 -9.97 15.30
N GLU A 127 5.90 -11.18 14.94
CA GLU A 127 6.61 -11.50 13.70
C GLU A 127 5.81 -12.53 12.91
N ILE A 128 5.59 -12.26 11.63
CA ILE A 128 5.03 -13.21 10.67
C ILE A 128 6.15 -13.70 9.79
N LEU A 129 6.41 -15.00 9.83
CA LEU A 129 7.46 -15.66 9.09
C LEU A 129 6.89 -16.53 7.98
N GLU A 130 7.69 -16.74 6.93
CA GLU A 130 7.37 -17.71 5.88
C GLU A 130 7.28 -19.12 6.48
N PRO A 131 6.32 -19.96 6.07
CA PRO A 131 6.23 -21.33 6.54
C PRO A 131 7.56 -22.07 6.40
N ASP A 132 7.99 -22.71 7.48
CA ASP A 132 9.18 -23.55 7.53
C ASP A 132 10.51 -22.82 7.27
N SER A 133 10.55 -21.48 7.43
CA SER A 133 11.78 -20.71 7.49
C SER A 133 11.76 -19.66 8.60
N ASP A 134 12.94 -19.14 8.96
CA ASP A 134 13.09 -18.03 9.90
C ASP A 134 13.04 -16.66 9.20
N THR A 135 12.54 -16.61 7.96
CA THR A 135 12.44 -15.36 7.19
C THR A 135 11.25 -14.53 7.68
N VAL A 136 11.53 -13.44 8.40
CA VAL A 136 10.51 -12.47 8.82
C VAL A 136 9.97 -11.72 7.60
N LEU A 137 8.67 -11.86 7.35
CA LEU A 137 7.95 -11.18 6.27
C LEU A 137 7.36 -9.85 6.74
N ARG A 138 6.79 -9.82 7.96
CA ARG A 138 6.13 -8.65 8.54
C ARG A 138 6.30 -8.63 10.05
N THR A 139 6.21 -7.43 10.61
CA THR A 139 6.25 -7.19 12.06
C THR A 139 5.12 -6.25 12.46
N ALA A 140 4.60 -6.39 13.67
CA ALA A 140 3.68 -5.43 14.27
C ALA A 140 3.85 -5.37 15.79
N THR A 141 3.28 -4.33 16.40
CA THR A 141 3.24 -4.18 17.85
C THR A 141 1.79 -3.96 18.28
N SER A 142 1.34 -4.64 19.33
CA SER A 142 -0.03 -4.47 19.83
C SER A 142 -0.23 -3.14 20.56
N ASP A 143 -1.39 -2.53 20.36
CA ASP A 143 -1.82 -1.31 21.05
C ASP A 143 -2.21 -1.59 22.52
N ALA A 144 -2.58 -0.54 23.27
CA ALA A 144 -3.03 -0.65 24.65
C ALA A 144 -4.29 -1.54 24.85
N ALA A 145 -5.05 -1.80 23.79
CA ALA A 145 -6.19 -2.72 23.79
C ALA A 145 -5.82 -4.13 23.31
N GLY A 146 -4.52 -4.41 23.12
CA GLY A 146 -3.98 -5.66 22.65
C GLY A 146 -4.22 -5.91 21.16
N ARG A 147 -4.46 -4.88 20.35
CA ARG A 147 -4.75 -5.02 18.92
C ARG A 147 -3.55 -4.65 18.07
N ALA A 148 -3.29 -5.44 17.03
CA ALA A 148 -2.31 -5.16 16.00
C ALA A 148 -2.93 -5.39 14.61
N GLU A 149 -2.42 -4.69 13.60
CA GLU A 149 -2.80 -4.89 12.21
C GLU A 149 -1.55 -5.23 11.39
N ILE A 150 -1.66 -6.25 10.54
CA ILE A 150 -0.61 -6.65 9.59
C ILE A 150 -1.20 -6.77 8.18
N PHE A 151 -0.38 -6.53 7.16
CA PHE A 151 -0.77 -6.66 5.76
C PHE A 151 -0.01 -7.82 5.12
N VAL A 152 -0.70 -8.95 4.93
CA VAL A 152 -0.16 -10.17 4.32
C VAL A 152 -1.18 -10.79 3.36
N PRO A 153 -0.75 -11.39 2.23
CA PRO A 153 -1.63 -12.22 1.41
C PRO A 153 -2.30 -13.32 2.23
N ALA A 154 -3.44 -13.82 1.76
CA ALA A 154 -4.06 -14.97 2.39
C ALA A 154 -3.15 -16.20 2.25
N GLY A 155 -2.91 -16.91 3.34
CA GLY A 155 -1.99 -18.04 3.36
C GLY A 155 -1.72 -18.60 4.75
N GLU A 156 -1.03 -19.72 4.80
CA GLU A 156 -0.47 -20.26 6.04
C GLU A 156 0.85 -19.54 6.33
N TYR A 157 1.08 -19.21 7.60
CA TYR A 157 2.28 -18.54 8.09
C TYR A 157 2.70 -19.11 9.44
N MET A 158 3.96 -18.90 9.82
CA MET A 158 4.38 -19.02 11.21
C MET A 158 4.22 -17.64 11.87
N ALA A 159 3.49 -17.57 12.97
CA ALA A 159 3.41 -16.37 13.79
C ALA A 159 4.24 -16.58 15.05
N SER A 160 5.10 -15.62 15.39
CA SER A 160 5.76 -15.53 16.68
C SER A 160 5.31 -14.27 17.41
N VAL A 161 4.91 -14.41 18.68
CA VAL A 161 4.47 -13.30 19.51
C VAL A 161 5.24 -13.32 20.82
N THR A 162 5.84 -12.19 21.16
CA THR A 162 6.64 -12.00 22.37
C THR A 162 6.16 -10.78 23.14
N ALA A 163 6.18 -10.85 24.47
CA ALA A 163 5.88 -9.72 25.34
C ALA A 163 6.61 -9.88 26.68
N PRO A 164 7.06 -8.79 27.33
CA PRO A 164 7.69 -8.87 28.64
C PRO A 164 6.78 -9.54 29.70
N GLY A 165 7.32 -10.50 30.45
CA GLY A 165 6.58 -11.24 31.48
C GLY A 165 5.72 -12.40 30.94
N PHE A 166 5.80 -12.68 29.64
CA PHE A 166 5.10 -13.79 28.99
C PHE A 166 6.07 -14.70 28.26
N ARG A 167 5.73 -15.99 28.22
CA ARG A 167 6.45 -16.96 27.38
C ARG A 167 6.20 -16.62 25.91
N PRO A 168 7.24 -16.65 25.04
CA PRO A 168 7.05 -16.54 23.60
C PRO A 168 6.05 -17.58 23.09
N GLU A 169 5.11 -17.15 22.26
CA GLU A 169 4.22 -18.04 21.52
C GLU A 169 4.72 -18.14 20.07
N MET A 170 4.70 -19.35 19.54
CA MET A 170 5.02 -19.60 18.14
C MET A 170 4.07 -20.66 17.60
N SER A 171 3.30 -20.31 16.58
CA SER A 171 2.28 -21.20 16.02
C SER A 171 2.05 -20.97 14.54
N ARG A 172 1.63 -22.04 13.85
CA ARG A 172 1.13 -21.93 12.48
C ARG A 172 -0.26 -21.31 12.49
N ARG A 173 -0.46 -20.33 11.62
CA ARG A 173 -1.73 -19.59 11.48
C ARG A 173 -2.10 -19.50 10.01
N LEU A 174 -3.35 -19.82 9.70
CA LEU A 174 -3.97 -19.42 8.45
C LEU A 174 -4.41 -17.97 8.63
N LEU A 175 -3.85 -17.06 7.84
CA LEU A 175 -4.17 -15.64 7.86
C LEU A 175 -4.82 -15.26 6.54
N GLY A 176 -5.82 -14.39 6.58
CA GLY A 176 -6.49 -13.86 5.40
C GLY A 176 -7.17 -12.51 5.67
N PRO A 177 -7.61 -11.81 4.62
CA PRO A 177 -8.35 -10.57 4.78
C PRO A 177 -9.54 -10.72 5.72
N ASP A 178 -9.78 -9.68 6.51
CA ASP A 178 -10.91 -9.56 7.43
C ASP A 178 -10.96 -10.63 8.55
N ASP A 179 -9.94 -11.50 8.66
CA ASP A 179 -9.80 -12.40 9.79
C ASP A 179 -9.42 -11.60 11.05
N VAL A 180 -10.12 -11.92 12.15
CA VAL A 180 -9.74 -11.50 13.50
C VAL A 180 -9.12 -12.71 14.19
N THR A 181 -7.79 -12.76 14.21
CA THR A 181 -7.05 -13.84 14.87
C THR A 181 -6.73 -13.46 16.32
N THR A 182 -7.00 -14.35 17.26
CA THR A 182 -6.57 -14.17 18.66
C THR A 182 -5.35 -15.03 18.95
N VAL A 183 -4.33 -14.41 19.53
CA VAL A 183 -3.14 -15.06 20.08
C VAL A 183 -3.17 -14.91 21.60
N THR A 184 -3.02 -16.03 22.30
CA THR A 184 -3.00 -16.05 23.77
C THR A 184 -1.58 -16.31 24.26
N LEU A 185 -1.05 -15.39 25.05
CA LEU A 185 0.26 -15.52 25.70
C LEU A 185 0.09 -16.08 27.11
N VAL A 186 0.98 -17.00 27.48
CA VAL A 186 1.01 -17.60 28.82
C VAL A 186 2.00 -16.85 29.69
N SER A 187 1.59 -16.48 30.90
CA SER A 187 2.45 -15.74 31.82
C SER A 187 3.68 -16.56 32.23
N GLU A 188 4.83 -15.91 32.41
CA GLU A 188 6.01 -16.58 32.98
C GLU A 188 5.80 -16.87 34.47
N PRO A 189 6.24 -18.04 34.98
CA PRO A 189 6.16 -18.33 36.41
C PRO A 189 7.04 -17.35 37.20
N SER A 190 6.50 -16.84 38.30
CA SER A 190 7.15 -15.91 39.23
C SER A 190 8.22 -16.58 40.09
#